data_AF-A0A838S528-F1
#
_entry.id   AF-A0A838S528-F1
#
_cell.length_a   1.000
_cell.length_b   1.000
_cell.length_c   1.000
_cell.angle_alpha   90.00
_cell.angle_beta   90.00
_cell.angle_gamma   90.00
#
_symmetry.space_group_name_H-M   'P 1'
#
loop_
_entity.id
_entity.type
_entity.pdbx_description
1 polymer ?
#
loop_
_entity_poly.entity_id
_entity_poly.type
_entity_poly.pdbx_seq_one_letter_code
_entity_poly.pdbx_strand_id
1 'polypeptide(L)'
;MHAVVLTCGDFRWPLPAVGVSIRSVPARPGRDDLADVLDSLDGRRLVVCGTDADLAAVVLRLLRTERLSAVPVGYVPSSASSAVARLWTLPVVPADAAAVALGADPDPVPLLRDDAGGVLVGLGVVRTVRGVAYCDDDLVLRGSASR
;
A
#
# COMPACT_ATOMS: atom_id res chain seq x y z
N MET A 1 13.19 -15.89 -8.47
CA MET A 1 12.51 -15.01 -7.49
C MET A 1 11.02 -15.25 -7.63
N HIS A 2 10.34 -15.70 -6.58
CA HIS A 2 8.90 -16.01 -6.64
C HIS A 2 8.12 -14.92 -5.91
N ALA A 3 7.16 -14.30 -6.59
CA ALA A 3 6.28 -13.28 -6.03
C ALA A 3 4.82 -13.62 -6.33
N VAL A 4 3.93 -13.17 -5.45
CA VAL A 4 2.50 -13.15 -5.74
C VAL A 4 2.11 -11.73 -6.11
N VAL A 5 1.52 -11.55 -7.29
CA VAL A 5 1.10 -10.24 -7.80
C VAL A 5 -0.41 -10.13 -7.70
N LEU A 6 -0.88 -9.12 -6.99
CA LEU A 6 -2.28 -8.71 -6.97
C LEU A 6 -2.51 -7.65 -8.04
N THR A 7 -3.32 -7.94 -9.05
CA THR A 7 -3.86 -6.92 -9.97
C THR A 7 -5.23 -6.48 -9.45
N CYS A 8 -5.31 -5.24 -8.99
CA CYS A 8 -6.51 -4.70 -8.35
C CYS A 8 -7.40 -3.97 -9.36
N GLY A 9 -8.70 -4.27 -9.33
CA GLY A 9 -9.67 -3.71 -10.26
C GLY A 9 -9.32 -4.05 -11.72
N ASP A 10 -9.29 -3.03 -12.57
CA ASP A 10 -9.02 -3.19 -14.01
C ASP A 10 -7.52 -3.13 -14.36
N PHE A 11 -6.63 -2.95 -13.38
CA PHE A 11 -5.21 -2.87 -13.66
C PHE A 11 -4.65 -4.23 -14.10
N ARG A 12 -3.57 -4.21 -14.87
CA ARG A 12 -2.90 -5.41 -15.39
C ARG A 12 -1.42 -5.35 -15.11
N TRP A 13 -0.84 -6.52 -14.84
CA TRP A 13 0.59 -6.66 -14.67
C TRP A 13 1.31 -6.27 -15.98
N PRO A 14 2.33 -5.38 -15.94
CA PRO A 14 2.90 -4.79 -17.16
C PRO A 14 4.00 -5.63 -17.82
N LEU A 15 4.45 -6.72 -17.18
CA LEU A 15 5.54 -7.58 -17.66
C LEU A 15 5.04 -9.00 -17.97
N PRO A 16 5.82 -9.83 -18.68
CA PRO A 16 5.53 -11.27 -18.77
C PRO A 16 5.48 -11.93 -17.38
N ALA A 17 4.57 -12.89 -17.20
CA ALA A 17 4.32 -13.56 -15.92
C ALA A 17 5.36 -14.64 -15.55
N VAL A 18 6.63 -14.44 -15.90
CA VAL A 18 7.68 -15.45 -15.67
C VAL A 18 8.07 -15.45 -14.19
N GLY A 19 7.82 -16.56 -13.49
CA GLY A 19 8.18 -16.73 -12.08
C GLY A 19 7.28 -15.98 -11.08
N VAL A 20 6.16 -15.40 -11.55
CA VAL A 20 5.19 -14.69 -10.70
C VAL A 20 3.81 -15.34 -10.77
N SER A 21 3.12 -15.40 -9.63
CA SER A 21 1.73 -15.87 -9.55
C SER A 21 0.79 -14.66 -9.55
N ILE A 22 0.11 -14.40 -10.66
CA ILE A 22 -0.81 -13.26 -10.77
C ILE A 22 -2.21 -13.66 -10.28
N ARG A 23 -2.82 -12.82 -9.44
CA ARG A 23 -4.17 -12.96 -8.91
C ARG A 23 -4.94 -11.66 -9.14
N SER A 24 -6.06 -11.77 -9.84
CA SER A 24 -6.99 -10.64 -10.01
C SER A 24 -7.90 -10.54 -8.81
N VAL A 25 -8.03 -9.33 -8.26
CA VAL A 25 -8.89 -9.01 -7.11
C VAL A 25 -9.65 -7.72 -7.38
N PRO A 26 -10.81 -7.47 -6.74
CA PRO A 26 -11.51 -6.20 -6.90
C PRO A 26 -10.67 -5.01 -6.42
N ALA A 27 -11.05 -3.80 -6.82
CA ALA A 27 -10.47 -2.59 -6.27
C ALA A 27 -10.79 -2.50 -4.77
N ARG A 28 -9.79 -2.10 -3.96
CA ARG A 28 -9.78 -2.08 -2.50
C ARG A 28 -10.16 -3.45 -1.92
N PRO A 29 -9.35 -4.49 -2.16
CA PRO A 29 -9.67 -5.86 -1.80
C PRO A 29 -9.87 -6.01 -0.29
N GLY A 30 -10.90 -6.74 0.10
CA GLY A 30 -11.29 -6.99 1.47
C GLY A 30 -10.66 -8.23 2.08
N ARG A 31 -11.24 -8.68 3.20
CA ARG A 31 -10.79 -9.88 3.93
C ARG A 31 -10.84 -11.12 3.04
N ASP A 32 -11.97 -11.34 2.37
CA ASP A 32 -12.24 -12.60 1.67
C ASP A 32 -11.47 -12.67 0.35
N ASP A 33 -11.24 -11.53 -0.31
CA ASP A 33 -10.41 -11.42 -1.51
C ASP A 33 -8.95 -11.81 -1.27
N LEU A 34 -8.47 -11.60 -0.03
CA LEU A 34 -7.06 -11.75 0.34
C LEU A 34 -6.77 -12.99 1.18
N ALA A 35 -7.79 -13.68 1.70
CA ALA A 35 -7.59 -14.82 2.62
C ALA A 35 -6.68 -15.89 2.00
N ASP A 36 -7.11 -16.46 0.87
CA ASP A 36 -6.37 -17.52 0.17
C ASP A 36 -5.00 -17.05 -0.31
N VAL A 37 -4.89 -15.79 -0.74
CA VAL A 37 -3.63 -15.23 -1.23
C VAL A 37 -2.59 -15.16 -0.12
N LEU A 38 -2.99 -14.68 1.05
CA LEU A 38 -2.06 -14.52 2.16
C LEU A 38 -1.71 -15.87 2.80
N ASP A 39 -2.65 -16.82 2.80
CA ASP A 39 -2.39 -18.16 3.35
C ASP A 39 -1.51 -19.00 2.43
N SER A 40 -1.56 -18.75 1.12
CA SER A 40 -0.66 -19.38 0.14
C SER A 40 0.62 -18.59 -0.12
N LEU A 41 0.94 -17.54 0.65
CA LEU A 41 2.05 -16.66 0.32
C LEU A 41 3.42 -17.35 0.47
N ASP A 42 3.56 -18.31 1.38
CA ASP A 42 4.75 -19.16 1.56
C ASP A 42 6.08 -18.37 1.66
N GLY A 43 6.06 -17.25 2.37
CA GLY A 43 7.23 -16.36 2.54
C GLY A 43 7.63 -15.57 1.29
N ARG A 44 6.86 -15.68 0.19
CA ARG A 44 7.07 -14.89 -1.03
C ARG A 44 6.70 -13.43 -0.79
N ARG A 45 7.31 -12.53 -1.56
CA ARG A 45 6.91 -11.13 -1.59
C ARG A 45 5.53 -10.98 -2.22
N LEU A 46 4.76 -10.02 -1.72
CA LEU A 46 3.45 -9.64 -2.26
C LEU A 46 3.60 -8.35 -3.06
N VAL A 47 3.17 -8.32 -4.31
CA VAL A 47 3.21 -7.11 -5.15
C VAL A 47 1.79 -6.63 -5.39
N VAL A 48 1.52 -5.35 -5.10
CA VAL A 48 0.22 -4.72 -5.35
C VAL A 48 0.31 -3.86 -6.60
N CYS A 49 -0.54 -4.16 -7.57
CA CYS A 49 -0.64 -3.49 -8.85
C CYS A 49 -1.97 -2.73 -8.89
N GLY A 50 -1.95 -1.42 -8.61
CA GLY A 50 -3.19 -0.67 -8.40
C GLY A 50 -3.01 0.75 -7.86
N THR A 51 -4.09 1.33 -7.35
CA THR A 51 -4.12 2.66 -6.74
C THR A 51 -3.51 2.67 -5.33
N ASP A 52 -3.24 3.87 -4.79
CA ASP A 52 -2.82 4.04 -3.39
C ASP A 52 -3.84 3.42 -2.41
N ALA A 53 -5.13 3.43 -2.75
CA ALA A 53 -6.19 2.85 -1.94
C ALA A 53 -6.16 1.31 -1.95
N ASP A 54 -5.76 0.70 -3.07
CA ASP A 54 -5.58 -0.75 -3.18
C ASP A 54 -4.40 -1.21 -2.31
N LEU A 55 -3.29 -0.48 -2.37
CA LEU A 55 -2.13 -0.70 -1.49
C LEU A 55 -2.54 -0.58 -0.02
N ALA A 56 -3.26 0.49 0.35
CA ALA A 56 -3.74 0.69 1.72
C ALA A 56 -4.60 -0.48 2.21
N ALA A 57 -5.51 -1.00 1.36
CA ALA A 57 -6.37 -2.13 1.72
C ALA A 57 -5.56 -3.42 1.98
N VAL A 58 -4.56 -3.70 1.15
CA VAL A 58 -3.67 -4.86 1.33
C VAL A 58 -2.81 -4.70 2.59
N VAL A 59 -2.19 -3.53 2.80
CA VAL A 59 -1.37 -3.24 3.99
C VAL A 59 -2.22 -3.33 5.26
N LEU A 60 -3.45 -2.83 5.24
CA LEU A 60 -4.39 -2.97 6.35
C LEU A 60 -4.65 -4.44 6.67
N ARG A 61 -4.79 -5.29 5.65
CA ARG A 61 -5.02 -6.72 5.87
C ARG A 61 -3.79 -7.42 6.44
N LEU A 62 -2.58 -7.11 5.95
CA LEU A 62 -1.32 -7.60 6.51
C LEU A 62 -1.17 -7.18 7.98
N LEU A 63 -1.49 -5.92 8.30
CA LEU A 63 -1.48 -5.41 9.68
C LEU A 63 -2.47 -6.16 10.58
N ARG A 64 -3.71 -6.38 10.12
CA ARG A 64 -4.76 -7.11 10.86
C ARG A 64 -4.48 -8.61 11.02
N THR A 65 -3.51 -9.14 10.29
CA THR A 65 -3.10 -10.55 10.34
C THR A 65 -1.69 -10.71 10.92
N GLU A 66 -1.11 -9.64 11.47
CA GLU A 66 0.24 -9.65 12.06
C GLU A 66 1.34 -10.07 11.08
N ARG A 67 1.13 -9.87 9.77
CA ARG A 67 2.05 -10.28 8.69
C ARG A 67 2.92 -9.13 8.16
N LEU A 68 2.70 -7.90 8.61
CA LEU A 68 3.32 -6.71 8.03
C LEU A 68 4.86 -6.68 8.17
N SER A 69 5.40 -7.20 9.27
CA SER A 69 6.86 -7.28 9.50
C SER A 69 7.53 -8.40 8.73
N ALA A 70 6.78 -9.42 8.31
CA ALA A 70 7.32 -10.63 7.69
C ALA A 70 7.16 -10.66 6.17
N VAL A 71 6.20 -9.91 5.62
CA VAL A 71 5.87 -9.93 4.19
C VAL A 71 6.40 -8.68 3.50
N PRO A 72 7.43 -8.80 2.63
CA PRO A 72 7.84 -7.69 1.78
C PRO A 72 6.73 -7.32 0.81
N VAL A 73 6.39 -6.03 0.75
CA VAL A 73 5.36 -5.50 -0.15
C VAL A 73 6.01 -4.69 -1.26
N GLY A 74 5.81 -5.11 -2.52
CA GLY A 74 6.12 -4.31 -3.70
C GLY A 74 4.88 -3.52 -4.16
N TYR A 75 5.09 -2.37 -4.78
CA TYR A 75 4.00 -1.54 -5.29
C TYR A 75 4.27 -1.11 -6.73
N VAL A 76 3.29 -1.36 -7.61
CA VAL A 76 3.25 -0.87 -8.98
C VAL A 76 2.04 0.05 -9.11
N PRO A 77 2.26 1.38 -9.14
CA PRO A 77 1.16 2.34 -9.15
C PRO A 77 0.40 2.29 -10.48
N SER A 78 -0.92 2.38 -10.40
CA SER A 78 -1.77 2.47 -11.59
C SER A 78 -1.76 3.85 -12.25
N SER A 79 -1.16 4.86 -11.60
CA SER A 79 -1.09 6.23 -12.08
C SER A 79 0.20 6.92 -11.65
N ALA A 80 0.77 7.74 -12.54
CA ALA A 80 1.90 8.62 -12.21
C ALA A 80 1.56 9.70 -11.18
N SER A 81 0.28 9.94 -10.91
CA SER A 81 -0.17 10.85 -9.84
C SER A 81 -0.23 10.20 -8.45
N SER A 82 0.15 8.93 -8.31
CA SER A 82 0.21 8.22 -7.01
C SER A 82 0.98 9.06 -5.99
N ALA A 83 0.35 9.33 -4.84
CA ALA A 83 0.99 10.07 -3.77
C ALA A 83 2.03 9.20 -3.07
N VAL A 84 1.73 7.91 -2.91
CA VAL A 84 2.67 6.91 -2.37
C VAL A 84 3.92 6.85 -3.23
N ALA A 85 3.78 6.63 -4.54
CA ALA A 85 4.94 6.52 -5.44
C ALA A 85 5.81 7.77 -5.39
N ARG A 86 5.19 8.95 -5.36
CA ARG A 86 5.93 10.22 -5.29
C ARG A 86 6.62 10.44 -3.94
N LEU A 87 5.98 10.10 -2.81
CA LEU A 87 6.56 10.25 -1.47
C LEU A 87 7.71 9.28 -1.23
N TRP A 88 7.60 8.06 -1.75
CA TRP A 88 8.60 7.01 -1.60
C TRP A 88 9.59 6.97 -2.76
N THR A 89 9.53 7.94 -3.68
CA THR A 89 10.42 8.04 -4.85
C THR A 89 10.43 6.75 -5.70
N LEU A 90 9.28 6.09 -5.80
CA LEU A 90 9.11 4.91 -6.63
C LEU A 90 8.96 5.31 -8.10
N PRO A 91 9.45 4.47 -9.04
CA PRO A 91 9.16 4.65 -10.45
C PRO A 91 7.65 4.63 -10.71
N VAL A 92 7.22 5.43 -11.68
CA VAL A 92 5.81 5.48 -12.13
C VAL A 92 5.62 4.89 -13.52
N VAL A 93 6.72 4.60 -14.24
CA VAL A 93 6.69 3.82 -15.47
C VAL A 93 6.40 2.36 -15.07
N PRO A 94 5.33 1.71 -15.60
CA PRO A 94 4.90 0.42 -15.10
C PRO A 94 5.97 -0.68 -15.12
N ALA A 95 6.79 -0.74 -16.17
CA ALA A 95 7.87 -1.74 -16.28
C ALA A 95 8.97 -1.52 -15.23
N ASP A 96 9.39 -0.27 -15.01
CA ASP A 96 10.42 0.08 -14.02
C ASP A 96 9.91 -0.15 -12.59
N ALA A 97 8.66 0.24 -12.33
CA ALA A 97 8.01 -0.01 -11.05
C ALA A 97 7.89 -1.50 -10.76
N ALA A 98 7.55 -2.31 -11.78
CA ALA A 98 7.50 -3.76 -11.67
C ALA A 98 8.88 -4.38 -11.40
N ALA A 99 9.94 -3.87 -12.03
CA ALA A 99 11.30 -4.32 -11.78
C ALA A 99 11.72 -4.05 -10.32
N VAL A 100 11.48 -2.84 -9.81
CA VAL A 100 11.73 -2.49 -8.41
C VAL A 100 10.87 -3.34 -7.47
N ALA A 101 9.57 -3.43 -7.73
CA ALA A 101 8.63 -4.19 -6.92
C ALA A 101 8.90 -5.69 -6.88
N LEU A 102 9.66 -6.24 -7.83
CA LEU A 102 10.07 -7.65 -7.84
C LEU A 102 11.48 -7.87 -7.30
N GLY A 103 12.43 -6.98 -7.58
CA GLY A 103 13.86 -7.22 -7.40
C GLY A 103 14.55 -6.41 -6.32
N ALA A 104 14.01 -5.26 -5.92
CA ALA A 104 14.65 -4.41 -4.92
C ALA A 104 14.47 -4.93 -3.49
N ASP A 105 15.44 -4.61 -2.63
CA ASP A 105 15.36 -4.83 -1.20
C ASP A 105 14.26 -3.95 -0.58
N PRO A 106 13.49 -4.47 0.39
CA PRO A 106 12.42 -3.72 1.02
C PRO A 106 12.96 -2.70 2.02
N ASP A 107 12.61 -1.43 1.84
CA ASP A 107 12.87 -0.38 2.82
C ASP A 107 11.76 -0.32 3.89
N PRO A 108 12.09 -0.15 5.17
CA PRO A 108 11.10 0.09 6.20
C PRO A 108 10.49 1.49 6.05
N VAL A 109 9.17 1.55 5.90
CA VAL A 109 8.41 2.80 5.77
C VAL A 109 7.43 2.96 6.92
N PRO A 110 7.24 4.19 7.45
CA PRO A 110 6.22 4.43 8.46
C PRO A 110 4.82 4.32 7.84
N LEU A 111 3.85 3.94 8.65
CA LEU A 111 2.43 4.02 8.34
C LEU A 111 1.69 4.70 9.48
N LEU A 112 0.63 5.44 9.17
CA LEU A 112 -0.25 6.00 10.18
C LEU A 112 -1.47 5.09 10.33
N ARG A 113 -1.88 4.85 11.58
CA ARG A 113 -3.17 4.22 11.90
C ARG A 113 -4.11 5.28 12.43
N ASP A 114 -5.36 5.21 12.02
CA ASP A 114 -6.42 5.97 12.66
C ASP A 114 -7.11 5.13 13.76
N ASP A 115 -7.92 5.81 14.56
CA ASP A 115 -8.73 5.24 15.64
C ASP A 115 -9.90 4.39 15.12
N ALA A 116 -10.35 4.63 13.89
CA ALA A 116 -11.30 3.77 13.18
C ALA A 116 -10.67 2.44 12.70
N GLY A 117 -9.37 2.24 12.93
CA GLY A 117 -8.64 1.02 12.60
C GLY A 117 -8.28 0.89 11.12
N GLY A 118 -8.23 2.01 10.40
CA GLY A 118 -7.67 2.17 9.06
C GLY A 118 -6.16 2.39 9.07
N VAL A 119 -5.58 2.46 7.86
CA VAL A 119 -4.16 2.79 7.64
C VAL A 119 -4.02 3.84 6.55
N LEU A 120 -3.03 4.71 6.72
CA LEU A 120 -2.54 5.62 5.71
C LEU A 120 -1.10 5.27 5.36
N VAL A 121 -0.88 4.88 4.11
CA VAL A 121 0.43 4.52 3.53
C VAL A 121 1.05 5.64 2.69
N GLY A 122 0.32 6.72 2.44
CA GLY A 122 0.76 7.81 1.59
C GLY A 122 0.40 9.16 2.17
N LEU A 123 -0.44 9.91 1.46
CA LEU A 123 -0.82 11.27 1.83
C LEU A 123 -2.25 11.35 2.37
N GLY A 124 -2.39 11.78 3.62
CA GLY A 124 -3.65 12.24 4.20
C GLY A 124 -3.70 13.76 4.15
N VAL A 125 -4.83 14.34 3.74
CA VAL A 125 -5.00 15.80 3.72
C VAL A 125 -6.16 16.18 4.62
N VAL A 126 -5.83 16.80 5.75
CA VAL A 126 -6.79 17.55 6.54
C VAL A 126 -6.88 18.94 5.91
N ARG A 127 -8.07 19.30 5.39
CA ARG A 127 -8.32 20.61 4.77
C ARG A 127 -8.53 21.67 5.86
N THR A 128 -9.19 22.79 5.54
CA THR A 128 -9.48 23.82 6.52
C THR A 128 -10.23 23.24 7.71
N VAL A 129 -9.61 23.26 8.87
CA VAL A 129 -10.18 22.77 10.12
C VAL A 129 -10.14 23.86 11.16
N ARG A 130 -11.21 24.00 11.95
CA ARG A 130 -11.16 24.70 13.22
C ARG A 130 -11.20 23.64 14.31
N GLY A 131 -10.08 23.44 14.99
CA GLY A 131 -9.95 22.29 15.85
C GLY A 131 -8.86 22.45 16.89
N VAL A 132 -8.57 21.31 17.50
CA VAL A 132 -7.57 21.15 18.54
C VAL A 132 -6.77 19.91 18.18
N ALA A 133 -5.45 20.00 18.21
CA ALA A 133 -4.57 18.84 18.06
C ALA A 133 -3.74 18.68 19.31
N TYR A 134 -3.56 17.44 19.74
CA TYR A 134 -2.75 17.06 20.88
C TYR A 134 -1.63 16.12 20.42
N CYS A 135 -0.47 16.22 21.05
CA CYS A 135 0.58 15.21 21.02
C CYS A 135 0.73 14.68 22.45
N ASP A 136 0.33 13.44 22.69
CA ASP A 136 0.13 12.92 24.03
C ASP A 136 -0.80 13.86 24.84
N ASP A 137 -0.35 14.37 25.99
CA ASP A 137 -1.12 15.30 26.83
C ASP A 137 -0.90 16.78 26.46
N ASP A 138 -0.03 17.07 25.49
CA ASP A 138 0.33 18.43 25.09
C ASP A 138 -0.58 18.97 24.00
N LEU A 139 -1.23 20.11 24.29
CA LEU A 139 -1.98 20.88 23.31
C LEU A 139 -1.01 21.52 22.29
N VAL A 140 -0.88 20.93 21.09
CA VAL A 140 0.02 21.42 20.04
C VAL A 140 -0.61 22.45 19.11
N LEU A 141 -1.93 22.40 18.91
CA LEU A 141 -2.63 23.36 18.05
C LEU A 141 -4.05 23.62 18.54
N ARG A 142 -4.48 24.89 18.53
CA ARG A 142 -5.87 25.31 18.75
C ARG A 142 -6.24 26.43 17.78
N GLY A 143 -7.35 26.27 17.08
CA GLY A 143 -7.88 27.30 16.19
C GLY A 143 -8.05 26.81 14.75
N SER A 144 -8.04 27.74 13.81
CA SER A 144 -8.18 27.44 12.38
C SER A 144 -6.83 27.11 11.75
N ALA A 145 -6.76 26.02 10.99
CA ALA A 145 -5.65 25.67 10.11
C ALA A 145 -6.14 25.67 8.65
N SER A 146 -5.31 26.14 7.72
CA SER A 146 -5.48 26.03 6.27
C SER A 146 -4.19 25.53 5.64
N ARG A 147 -4.29 24.92 4.46
CA ARG A 147 -3.14 24.40 3.71
C ARG A 147 -2.30 25.51 3.08
#